data_AF-A0A8D8DL00-F1
#
_entry.id   AF-A0A8D8DL00-F1
#
_cell.length_a   1.000
_cell.length_b   1.000
_cell.length_c   1.000
_cell.angle_alpha   90.00
_cell.angle_beta   90.00
_cell.angle_gamma   90.00
#
_symmetry.space_group_name_H-M   'P 1'
#
loop_
_entity.id
_entity.type
_entity.pdbx_description
1 polymer ?
#
loop_
_entity_poly.entity_id
_entity_poly.type
_entity_poly.pdbx_seq_one_letter_code
_entity_poly.pdbx_strand_id
1 'polypeptide(L)'
;STFDTKAGKTSFVEYYKQKYNIRIRDPHQPMLLSRAKKRDLRAGGSELMALVPELCQMTGLTDQMRSDFRMMRAMADHTRLNPDRRIERLETFNKRLQTSPESMEVFKTWQMELDRRLVEVPGRLLPQEMIFFSTTANGVQAGEQADWTAHFRNNPMFATVRLNRWYLIVPNRATREANDFLGCMIQAARGMRFEISNCEIVTIPDDNPGTYVRTLDNILNKDPQLIMCVVTNNKADRYTAIKKKCCVDRAIPT
;
A
#
# COMPACT_ATOMS: atom_id res chain seq x y z
N SER A 1 -40.00 -4.17 13.31
CA SER A 1 -40.35 -4.19 11.86
C SER A 1 -40.58 -5.60 11.35
N THR A 2 -41.36 -5.76 10.28
CA THR A 2 -41.73 -7.05 9.67
C THR A 2 -41.50 -7.02 8.16
N PHE A 3 -41.37 -8.20 7.54
CA PHE A 3 -41.23 -8.37 6.09
C PHE A 3 -42.00 -9.61 5.63
N ASP A 4 -42.34 -9.66 4.33
CA ASP A 4 -43.10 -10.75 3.75
C ASP A 4 -42.18 -11.90 3.32
N THR A 5 -42.57 -13.12 3.69
CA THR A 5 -41.94 -14.36 3.24
C THR A 5 -42.96 -15.21 2.51
N LYS A 6 -42.50 -16.29 1.85
CA LYS A 6 -43.40 -17.27 1.22
C LYS A 6 -44.37 -17.94 2.23
N ALA A 7 -44.00 -17.98 3.52
CA ALA A 7 -44.82 -18.54 4.59
C ALA A 7 -45.70 -17.49 5.30
N GLY A 8 -45.68 -16.24 4.85
CA GLY A 8 -46.40 -15.13 5.46
C GLY A 8 -45.49 -14.05 6.05
N LYS A 9 -46.12 -13.05 6.67
CA LYS A 9 -45.45 -11.88 7.25
C LYS A 9 -44.79 -12.25 8.58
N THR A 10 -43.49 -11.98 8.72
CA THR A 10 -42.72 -12.30 9.93
C THR A 10 -41.84 -11.14 10.37
N SER A 11 -41.41 -11.13 11.63
CA SER A 11 -40.45 -10.16 12.14
C SER A 11 -39.02 -10.65 11.92
N PHE A 12 -38.05 -9.73 11.87
CA PHE A 12 -36.63 -10.11 11.78
C PHE A 12 -36.21 -10.98 12.97
N VAL A 13 -36.66 -10.64 14.19
CA VAL A 13 -36.36 -11.40 15.42
C VAL A 13 -36.87 -12.83 15.31
N GLU A 14 -38.10 -13.02 14.87
CA GLU A 14 -38.72 -14.34 14.77
C GLU A 14 -38.08 -15.15 13.63
N TYR A 15 -37.84 -14.53 12.47
CA TYR A 15 -37.21 -15.19 11.33
C TYR A 15 -35.80 -15.72 11.65
N TYR A 16 -34.93 -14.90 12.26
CA TYR A 16 -33.57 -15.34 12.59
C TYR A 16 -33.54 -16.41 13.68
N LYS A 17 -34.50 -16.37 14.61
CA LYS A 17 -34.66 -17.41 15.63
C LYS A 17 -35.15 -18.73 15.01
N GLN A 18 -36.17 -18.71 14.16
CA GLN A 18 -36.72 -19.93 13.57
C GLN A 18 -35.78 -20.56 12.54
N LYS A 19 -35.18 -19.76 11.66
CA LYS A 19 -34.41 -20.27 10.52
C LYS A 19 -32.96 -20.59 10.87
N TYR A 20 -32.34 -19.79 11.75
CA TYR A 20 -30.92 -19.90 12.06
C TYR A 20 -30.65 -20.18 13.55
N ASN A 21 -31.69 -20.23 14.38
CA ASN A 21 -31.57 -20.37 15.84
C ASN A 21 -30.73 -19.26 16.48
N ILE A 22 -30.84 -18.04 15.96
CA ILE A 22 -30.10 -16.86 16.46
C ILE A 22 -31.06 -15.89 17.14
N ARG A 23 -30.77 -15.54 18.40
CA ARG A 23 -31.50 -14.52 19.14
C ARG A 23 -30.87 -13.15 18.93
N ILE A 24 -31.63 -12.22 18.35
CA ILE A 24 -31.27 -10.79 18.29
C ILE A 24 -31.39 -10.21 19.70
N ARG A 25 -30.30 -9.62 20.21
CA ARG A 25 -30.24 -9.11 21.60
C ARG A 25 -30.83 -7.72 21.73
N ASP A 26 -30.61 -6.85 20.74
CA ASP A 26 -31.16 -5.51 20.70
C ASP A 26 -32.27 -5.40 19.64
N PRO A 27 -33.56 -5.41 20.02
CA PRO A 27 -34.66 -5.27 19.07
C PRO A 27 -34.82 -3.86 18.49
N HIS A 28 -34.17 -2.84 19.07
CA HIS A 28 -34.32 -1.43 18.70
C HIS A 28 -33.17 -0.91 17.83
N GLN A 29 -32.19 -1.75 17.52
CA GLN A 29 -31.08 -1.40 16.64
C GLN A 29 -31.58 -0.97 15.24
N PRO A 30 -30.85 -0.08 14.55
CA PRO A 30 -31.18 0.29 13.17
C PRO A 30 -31.03 -0.92 12.23
N MET A 31 -31.46 -0.77 10.97
CA MET A 31 -31.30 -1.78 9.93
C MET A 31 -30.34 -1.27 8.85
N LEU A 32 -29.48 -2.15 8.33
CA LEU A 32 -28.65 -1.84 7.16
C LEU A 32 -29.43 -2.16 5.89
N LEU A 33 -29.54 -1.19 4.97
CA LEU A 33 -30.20 -1.39 3.69
C LEU A 33 -29.16 -1.64 2.59
N SER A 34 -29.11 -2.88 2.10
CA SER A 34 -28.28 -3.27 0.97
C SER A 34 -29.13 -3.31 -0.30
N ARG A 35 -28.72 -2.57 -1.33
CA ARG A 35 -29.41 -2.56 -2.62
C ARG A 35 -28.84 -3.67 -3.50
N ALA A 36 -29.73 -4.49 -4.04
CA ALA A 36 -29.37 -5.56 -4.96
C ALA A 36 -28.74 -4.99 -6.24
N LYS A 37 -27.77 -5.69 -6.82
CA LYS A 37 -27.20 -5.28 -8.11
C LYS A 37 -28.21 -5.57 -9.22
N LYS A 38 -28.08 -4.89 -10.37
CA LYS A 38 -28.95 -5.10 -11.55
C LYS A 38 -29.07 -6.57 -11.99
N ARG A 39 -28.03 -7.38 -11.75
CA ARG A 39 -28.04 -8.83 -12.03
C ARG A 39 -29.01 -9.59 -11.13
N ASP A 40 -29.08 -9.25 -9.86
CA ASP A 40 -29.90 -9.95 -8.85
C ASP A 40 -31.39 -9.61 -9.02
N LEU A 41 -31.68 -8.37 -9.42
CA LEU A 41 -33.02 -7.93 -9.80
C LEU A 41 -33.58 -8.73 -10.99
N ARG A 42 -32.74 -8.99 -12.01
CA ARG A 42 -33.13 -9.81 -13.18
C ARG A 42 -33.39 -11.28 -12.82
N ALA A 43 -32.78 -11.77 -11.73
CA ALA A 43 -33.02 -13.11 -11.20
C ALA A 43 -34.25 -13.18 -10.27
N GLY A 44 -35.06 -12.11 -10.18
CA GLY A 44 -36.26 -12.06 -9.33
C GLY A 44 -35.98 -11.72 -7.87
N GLY A 45 -34.79 -11.21 -7.55
CA GLY A 45 -34.45 -10.76 -6.19
C GLY A 45 -35.14 -9.45 -5.79
N SER A 46 -35.36 -9.27 -4.49
CA SER A 46 -35.84 -8.00 -3.93
C SER A 46 -34.82 -6.87 -4.19
N GLU A 47 -35.31 -5.69 -4.58
CA GLU A 47 -34.47 -4.51 -4.83
C GLU A 47 -33.69 -4.07 -3.58
N LEU A 48 -34.30 -4.25 -2.42
CA LEU A 48 -33.77 -3.80 -1.14
C LEU A 48 -33.74 -4.98 -0.15
N MET A 49 -32.58 -5.20 0.46
CA MET A 49 -32.38 -6.18 1.52
C MET A 49 -32.07 -5.45 2.82
N ALA A 50 -32.91 -5.64 3.83
CA ALA A 50 -32.68 -5.12 5.17
C ALA A 50 -31.92 -6.17 6.01
N LEU A 51 -30.77 -5.80 6.55
CA LEU A 51 -29.89 -6.64 7.35
C LEU A 51 -29.81 -6.12 8.78
N VAL A 52 -29.73 -7.03 9.73
CA VAL A 52 -29.59 -6.72 11.17
C VAL A 52 -28.11 -6.45 11.47
N PRO A 53 -27.70 -5.23 11.91
CA PRO A 53 -26.30 -4.88 12.16
C PRO A 53 -25.59 -5.81 13.13
N GLU A 54 -26.27 -6.25 14.20
CA GLU A 54 -25.72 -7.20 15.19
C GLU A 54 -25.22 -8.51 14.57
N LEU A 55 -25.80 -8.91 13.43
CA LEU A 55 -25.44 -10.14 12.71
C LEU A 55 -24.49 -9.88 11.54
N CYS A 56 -24.07 -8.63 11.34
CA CYS A 56 -23.18 -8.22 10.27
C CYS A 56 -21.78 -8.00 10.81
N GLN A 57 -20.78 -8.57 10.15
CA GLN A 57 -19.37 -8.32 10.42
C GLN A 57 -18.80 -7.52 9.25
N MET A 58 -18.16 -6.39 9.54
CA MET A 58 -17.44 -5.65 8.50
C MET A 58 -16.23 -6.48 8.04
N THR A 59 -16.14 -6.71 6.75
CA THR A 59 -15.02 -7.43 6.14
C THR A 59 -13.99 -6.46 5.57
N GLY A 60 -12.74 -6.90 5.47
CA GLY A 60 -11.64 -6.11 4.93
C GLY A 60 -10.92 -5.30 6.01
N LEU A 61 -9.94 -4.51 5.57
CA LEU A 61 -9.12 -3.66 6.44
C LEU A 61 -9.50 -2.21 6.22
N THR A 62 -9.85 -1.51 7.30
CA THR A 62 -10.04 -0.06 7.30
C THR A 62 -8.70 0.66 7.10
N ASP A 63 -8.74 1.92 6.68
CA ASP A 63 -7.51 2.72 6.51
C ASP A 63 -6.74 2.89 7.82
N GLN A 64 -7.45 2.98 8.94
CA GLN A 64 -6.83 3.01 10.26
C GLN A 64 -6.06 1.71 10.55
N MET A 65 -6.67 0.55 10.29
CA MET A 65 -6.01 -0.75 10.44
C MET A 65 -4.79 -0.89 9.51
N ARG A 66 -4.89 -0.41 8.27
CA ARG A 66 -3.78 -0.41 7.31
C ARG A 66 -2.63 0.51 7.73
N SER A 67 -2.95 1.64 8.35
CA SER A 67 -1.97 2.60 8.86
C SER A 67 -1.28 2.13 10.15
N ASP A 68 -1.88 1.18 10.87
CA ASP A 68 -1.27 0.56 12.05
C ASP A 68 -0.24 -0.51 11.65
N PHE A 69 1.03 -0.13 11.74
CA PHE A 69 2.14 -1.00 11.40
C PHE A 69 2.20 -2.28 12.25
N ARG A 70 1.78 -2.23 13.52
CA ARG A 70 1.82 -3.42 14.40
C ARG A 70 0.79 -4.44 13.93
N MET A 71 -0.42 -3.97 13.62
CA MET A 71 -1.48 -4.82 13.10
C MET A 71 -1.09 -5.43 11.75
N MET A 72 -0.59 -4.61 10.82
CA MET A 72 -0.19 -5.10 9.50
C MET A 72 0.99 -6.07 9.56
N ARG A 73 1.93 -5.90 10.50
CA ARG A 73 3.02 -6.86 10.73
C ARG A 73 2.50 -8.21 11.23
N ALA A 74 1.66 -8.22 12.27
CA ALA A 74 1.07 -9.44 12.79
C ALA A 74 0.21 -10.16 11.72
N MET A 75 -0.53 -9.40 10.92
CA MET A 75 -1.28 -9.96 9.79
C MET A 75 -0.36 -10.53 8.71
N ALA A 76 0.75 -9.86 8.40
CA ALA A 76 1.73 -10.33 7.43
C ALA A 76 2.34 -11.67 7.86
N ASP A 77 2.61 -11.88 9.14
CA ASP A 77 3.15 -13.14 9.67
C ASP A 77 2.20 -14.33 9.43
N HIS A 78 0.88 -14.09 9.37
CA HIS A 78 -0.12 -15.13 9.11
C HIS A 78 -0.53 -15.26 7.63
N THR A 79 -0.36 -14.20 6.83
CA THR A 79 -0.82 -14.15 5.43
C THR A 79 0.31 -14.39 4.43
N ARG A 80 1.56 -14.07 4.78
CA ARG A 80 2.74 -14.37 3.97
C ARG A 80 3.14 -15.81 4.20
N LEU A 81 2.97 -16.62 3.16
CA LEU A 81 3.37 -18.02 3.15
C LEU A 81 4.59 -18.17 2.27
N ASN A 82 5.65 -18.76 2.85
CA ASN A 82 6.83 -19.17 2.09
C ASN A 82 6.45 -20.24 1.05
N PRO A 83 7.21 -20.36 -0.06
CA PRO A 83 6.90 -21.29 -1.15
C PRO A 83 6.65 -22.73 -0.68
N ASP A 84 7.51 -23.28 0.18
CA ASP A 84 7.40 -24.66 0.67
C ASP A 84 6.09 -24.90 1.43
N ARG A 85 5.71 -23.96 2.31
CA ARG A 85 4.44 -24.03 3.06
C ARG A 85 3.23 -23.86 2.16
N ARG A 86 3.37 -23.11 1.06
CA ARG A 86 2.31 -22.98 0.06
C ARG A 86 2.13 -24.29 -0.70
N ILE A 87 3.22 -24.94 -1.12
CA ILE A 87 3.21 -26.26 -1.77
C ILE A 87 2.55 -27.30 -0.86
N GLU A 88 2.99 -27.40 0.39
CA GLU A 88 2.42 -28.33 1.39
C GLU A 88 0.91 -28.14 1.57
N ARG A 89 0.43 -26.88 1.63
CA ARG A 89 -1.01 -26.58 1.73
C ARG A 89 -1.79 -26.98 0.48
N LEU A 90 -1.21 -26.78 -0.71
CA LEU A 90 -1.83 -27.19 -1.97
C LEU A 90 -1.94 -28.71 -2.07
N GLU A 91 -0.89 -29.44 -1.70
CA GLU A 91 -0.90 -30.91 -1.67
C GLU A 91 -1.89 -31.44 -0.64
N THR A 92 -1.94 -30.86 0.57
CA THR A 92 -2.92 -31.21 1.61
C THR A 92 -4.35 -30.94 1.12
N PHE A 93 -4.58 -29.82 0.45
CA PHE A 93 -5.88 -29.49 -0.13
C PHE A 93 -6.29 -30.49 -1.22
N ASN A 94 -5.37 -30.83 -2.12
CA ASN A 94 -5.59 -31.81 -3.18
C ASN A 94 -5.91 -33.20 -2.58
N LYS A 95 -5.11 -33.64 -1.60
CA LYS A 95 -5.37 -34.88 -0.86
C LYS A 95 -6.76 -34.89 -0.25
N ARG A 96 -7.17 -33.80 0.43
CA ARG A 96 -8.49 -33.70 1.04
C ARG A 96 -9.62 -33.84 0.02
N LEU A 97 -9.51 -33.17 -1.14
CA LEU A 97 -10.49 -33.28 -2.22
C LEU A 97 -10.61 -34.72 -2.73
N GLN A 98 -9.50 -35.42 -2.88
CA GLN A 98 -9.50 -36.81 -3.36
C GLN A 98 -10.01 -37.81 -2.33
N THR A 99 -9.86 -37.51 -1.03
CA THR A 99 -10.34 -38.38 0.05
C THR A 99 -11.79 -38.15 0.45
N SER A 100 -12.41 -37.04 0.03
CA SER A 100 -13.82 -36.74 0.32
C SER A 100 -14.73 -37.50 -0.66
N PRO A 101 -15.58 -38.42 -0.18
CA PRO A 101 -16.48 -39.19 -1.04
C PRO A 101 -17.41 -38.31 -1.87
N GLU A 102 -17.93 -37.22 -1.28
CA GLU A 102 -18.84 -36.29 -1.93
C GLU A 102 -18.17 -35.55 -3.08
N SER A 103 -16.89 -35.17 -2.91
CA SER A 103 -16.11 -34.53 -3.95
C SER A 103 -15.81 -35.50 -5.10
N MET A 104 -15.45 -36.74 -4.76
CA MET A 104 -15.15 -37.78 -5.75
C MET A 104 -16.36 -38.20 -6.57
N GLU A 105 -17.56 -38.21 -5.98
CA GLU A 105 -18.79 -38.52 -6.71
C GLU A 105 -19.09 -37.45 -7.78
N VAL A 106 -18.82 -36.17 -7.48
CA VAL A 106 -18.91 -35.10 -8.48
C VAL A 106 -17.91 -35.36 -9.61
N PHE A 107 -16.63 -35.60 -9.31
CA PHE A 107 -15.63 -35.88 -10.35
C PHE A 107 -16.02 -37.07 -11.24
N LYS A 108 -16.52 -38.16 -10.63
CA LYS A 108 -16.99 -39.34 -11.35
C LYS A 108 -18.19 -39.04 -12.25
N THR A 109 -19.16 -38.24 -11.77
CA THR A 109 -20.33 -37.81 -12.55
C THR A 109 -19.92 -37.07 -13.81
N TRP A 110 -18.88 -36.23 -13.72
CA TRP A 110 -18.34 -35.46 -14.84
C TRP A 110 -17.27 -36.21 -15.65
N GLN A 111 -16.97 -37.48 -15.31
CA GLN A 111 -15.91 -38.28 -15.93
C GLN A 111 -14.54 -37.57 -15.91
N MET A 112 -14.23 -36.89 -14.79
CA MET A 112 -12.98 -36.17 -14.58
C MET A 112 -12.15 -36.84 -13.49
N GLU A 113 -10.83 -36.71 -13.57
CA GLU A 113 -9.90 -37.04 -12.49
C GLU A 113 -9.04 -35.81 -12.18
N LEU A 114 -8.75 -35.59 -10.89
CA LEU A 114 -7.87 -34.53 -10.43
C LEU A 114 -6.43 -35.06 -10.31
N ASP A 115 -5.48 -34.46 -11.03
CA ASP A 115 -4.07 -34.83 -10.92
C ASP A 115 -3.55 -34.61 -9.48
N ARG A 116 -2.72 -35.54 -9.02
CA ARG A 116 -2.10 -35.54 -7.68
C ARG A 116 -0.87 -34.65 -7.60
N ARG A 117 -0.25 -34.35 -8.74
CA ARG A 117 1.01 -33.59 -8.80
C ARG A 117 0.75 -32.14 -9.17
N LEU A 118 1.64 -31.27 -8.72
CA LEU A 118 1.68 -29.89 -9.21
C LEU A 118 2.10 -29.88 -10.67
N VAL A 119 1.53 -28.94 -11.42
CA VAL A 119 1.88 -28.76 -12.84
C VAL A 119 3.29 -28.21 -12.95
N GLU A 120 4.15 -28.95 -13.65
CA GLU A 120 5.49 -28.50 -14.01
C GLU A 120 5.42 -27.63 -15.28
N VAL A 121 6.03 -26.45 -15.23
CA VAL A 121 6.06 -25.52 -16.35
C VAL A 121 7.50 -25.25 -16.72
N PRO A 122 7.92 -25.48 -17.99
CA PRO A 122 9.27 -25.16 -18.42
C PRO A 122 9.48 -23.64 -18.34
N GLY A 123 10.45 -23.23 -17.52
CA GLY A 123 10.87 -21.84 -17.37
C GLY A 123 12.28 -21.61 -17.91
N ARG A 124 12.68 -20.34 -18.02
CA ARG A 124 14.05 -19.94 -18.35
C ARG A 124 14.51 -18.86 -17.37
N LEU A 125 15.76 -18.96 -16.93
CA LEU A 125 16.42 -17.90 -16.16
C LEU A 125 17.04 -16.91 -17.15
N LEU A 126 16.65 -15.64 -17.05
CA LEU A 126 17.28 -14.58 -17.83
C LEU A 126 18.71 -14.35 -17.32
N PRO A 127 19.67 -14.06 -18.21
CA PRO A 127 20.99 -13.62 -17.78
C PRO A 127 20.88 -12.32 -16.98
N GLN A 128 21.83 -12.09 -16.09
CA GLN A 128 21.90 -10.84 -15.34
C GLN A 128 22.21 -9.68 -16.29
N GLU A 129 21.48 -8.58 -16.13
CA GLU A 129 21.73 -7.37 -16.88
C GLU A 129 22.90 -6.57 -16.30
N MET A 130 23.57 -5.83 -17.19
CA MET A 130 24.68 -4.94 -16.85
C MET A 130 24.17 -3.52 -16.60
N ILE A 131 24.48 -2.97 -15.43
CA ILE A 131 24.15 -1.61 -15.03
C ILE A 131 25.33 -0.69 -15.34
N PHE A 132 25.11 0.28 -16.22
CA PHE A 132 26.15 1.22 -16.64
C PHE A 132 26.02 2.55 -15.87
N PHE A 133 27.13 2.95 -15.24
CA PHE A 133 27.25 4.18 -14.45
C PHE A 133 28.04 5.29 -15.18
N SER A 134 28.61 4.98 -16.34
CA SER A 134 29.29 5.92 -17.25
C SER A 134 29.26 5.32 -18.64
N THR A 135 29.35 6.17 -19.67
CA THR A 135 29.54 5.73 -21.07
C THR A 135 30.91 5.11 -21.32
N THR A 136 31.89 5.39 -20.46
CA THR A 136 33.29 4.95 -20.62
C THR A 136 33.71 3.81 -19.69
N ALA A 137 32.91 3.52 -18.66
CA ALA A 137 33.22 2.47 -17.69
C ALA A 137 32.52 1.17 -18.06
N ASN A 138 33.15 0.05 -17.72
CA ASN A 138 32.48 -1.25 -17.79
C ASN A 138 31.29 -1.26 -16.81
N GLY A 139 30.15 -1.79 -17.26
CA GLY A 139 28.98 -1.96 -16.40
C GLY A 139 29.25 -2.91 -15.24
N VAL A 140 28.41 -2.85 -14.22
CA VAL A 140 28.39 -3.82 -13.11
C VAL A 140 27.19 -4.76 -13.25
N GLN A 141 27.34 -6.01 -12.86
CA GLN A 141 26.20 -6.92 -12.84
C GLN A 141 25.23 -6.54 -11.73
N ALA A 142 23.92 -6.67 -11.99
CA ALA A 142 22.88 -6.45 -10.97
C ALA A 142 22.91 -7.48 -9.82
N GLY A 143 23.66 -8.57 -9.98
CA GLY A 143 23.75 -9.66 -9.00
C GLY A 143 22.54 -10.59 -9.04
N GLU A 144 22.60 -11.66 -8.24
CA GLU A 144 21.57 -12.72 -8.24
C GLU A 144 20.20 -12.24 -7.75
N GLN A 145 20.19 -11.27 -6.83
CA GLN A 145 18.97 -10.67 -6.28
C GLN A 145 18.46 -9.47 -7.08
N ALA A 146 19.12 -9.15 -8.21
CA ALA A 146 18.87 -7.93 -8.98
C ALA A 146 18.87 -6.66 -8.11
N ASP A 147 19.82 -6.56 -7.17
CA ASP A 147 20.01 -5.41 -6.28
C ASP A 147 21.42 -4.86 -6.43
N TRP A 148 21.51 -3.66 -7.00
CA TRP A 148 22.77 -2.94 -7.22
C TRP A 148 22.93 -1.71 -6.32
N THR A 149 22.15 -1.60 -5.24
CA THR A 149 22.16 -0.43 -4.34
C THR A 149 23.55 -0.15 -3.78
N ALA A 150 24.32 -1.20 -3.45
CA ALA A 150 25.68 -1.06 -2.95
C ALA A 150 26.66 -0.48 -3.99
N HIS A 151 26.41 -0.69 -5.29
CA HIS A 151 27.30 -0.23 -6.36
C HIS A 151 27.29 1.30 -6.53
N PHE A 152 26.23 2.00 -6.11
CA PHE A 152 26.20 3.48 -6.13
C PHE A 152 27.28 4.12 -5.26
N ARG A 153 27.76 3.45 -4.21
CA ARG A 153 28.75 4.04 -3.29
C ARG A 153 30.10 4.33 -3.96
N ASN A 154 30.46 3.51 -4.94
CA ASN A 154 31.79 3.51 -5.57
C ASN A 154 31.75 3.94 -7.05
N ASN A 155 30.56 4.23 -7.59
CA ASN A 155 30.38 4.57 -9.00
C ASN A 155 29.74 5.95 -9.15
N PRO A 156 30.12 6.73 -10.16
CA PRO A 156 29.46 8.00 -10.47
C PRO A 156 28.01 7.78 -10.91
N MET A 157 27.15 8.79 -10.77
CA MET A 157 25.87 8.78 -11.47
C MET A 157 26.09 8.86 -12.98
N PHE A 158 25.31 8.10 -13.76
CA PHE A 158 25.40 8.06 -15.22
C PHE A 158 25.24 9.44 -15.87
N ALA A 159 24.29 10.23 -15.38
CA ALA A 159 24.11 11.63 -15.72
C ALA A 159 23.88 12.42 -14.43
N THR A 160 24.54 13.56 -14.30
CA THR A 160 24.47 14.42 -13.12
C THR A 160 24.38 15.88 -13.53
N VAL A 161 23.60 16.66 -12.78
CA VAL A 161 23.47 18.11 -12.95
C VAL A 161 23.96 18.76 -11.67
N ARG A 162 24.83 19.76 -11.75
CA ARG A 162 25.34 20.46 -10.57
C ARG A 162 24.22 21.14 -9.79
N LEU A 163 24.13 20.88 -8.49
CA LEU A 163 23.15 21.51 -7.59
C LEU A 163 23.80 22.70 -6.89
N ASN A 164 23.58 23.90 -7.43
CA ASN A 164 24.22 25.14 -6.99
C ASN A 164 23.27 26.03 -6.18
N ARG A 165 22.04 26.25 -6.68
CA ARG A 165 21.06 27.14 -6.05
C ARG A 165 19.93 26.32 -5.45
N TRP A 166 20.02 25.96 -4.18
CA TRP A 166 18.98 25.20 -3.51
C TRP A 166 18.84 25.59 -2.04
N TYR A 167 17.66 25.33 -1.49
CA TYR A 167 17.23 25.84 -0.18
C TYR A 167 16.80 24.71 0.72
N LEU A 168 17.08 24.84 2.01
CA LEU A 168 16.65 23.91 3.05
C LEU A 168 15.72 24.64 4.01
N ILE A 169 14.43 24.29 3.99
CA ILE A 169 13.44 24.83 4.94
C ILE A 169 13.36 23.89 6.14
N VAL A 170 13.65 24.40 7.34
CA VAL A 170 13.71 23.59 8.56
C VAL A 170 13.04 24.29 9.76
N PRO A 171 12.20 23.60 10.54
CA PRO A 171 11.72 24.14 11.81
C PRO A 171 12.87 24.41 12.79
N ASN A 172 12.85 25.53 13.51
CA ASN A 172 13.92 25.94 14.44
C ASN A 172 14.41 24.80 15.35
N ARG A 173 13.48 23.98 15.86
CA ARG A 173 13.76 22.85 16.76
C ARG A 173 14.53 21.68 16.15
N ALA A 174 14.61 21.59 14.82
CA ALA A 174 15.25 20.49 14.09
C ALA A 174 16.50 20.95 13.33
N THR A 175 16.97 22.18 13.58
CA THR A 175 18.09 22.79 12.85
C THR A 175 19.39 22.01 13.03
N ARG A 176 19.65 21.47 14.22
CA ARG A 176 20.86 20.68 14.47
C ARG A 176 20.84 19.38 13.68
N GLU A 177 19.76 18.62 13.81
CA GLU A 177 19.56 17.34 13.12
C GLU A 177 19.58 17.51 11.60
N ALA A 178 19.05 18.62 11.09
CA ALA A 178 19.09 18.96 9.67
C ALA A 178 20.50 19.28 9.17
N ASN A 179 21.34 19.94 9.97
CA ASN A 179 22.75 20.17 9.62
C ASN A 179 23.56 18.87 9.60
N ASP A 180 23.34 17.99 10.59
CA ASP A 180 23.98 16.67 10.60
C ASP A 180 23.57 15.84 9.38
N PHE A 181 22.28 15.87 9.04
CA PHE A 181 21.75 15.24 7.82
C PHE A 181 22.37 15.82 6.55
N LEU A 182 22.50 17.15 6.45
CA LEU A 182 23.11 17.83 5.32
C LEU A 182 24.55 17.37 5.11
N GLY A 183 25.33 17.24 6.19
CA GLY A 183 26.68 16.69 6.15
C GLY A 183 26.73 15.28 5.57
N CYS A 184 25.88 14.38 6.08
CA CYS A 184 25.74 13.01 5.57
C CYS A 184 25.34 12.97 4.09
N MET A 185 24.40 13.83 3.69
CA MET A 185 23.91 13.91 2.31
C MET A 185 25.00 14.35 1.34
N ILE A 186 25.74 15.41 1.68
CA ILE A 186 26.86 15.91 0.86
C ILE A 186 27.96 14.87 0.78
N GLN A 187 28.27 14.16 1.88
CA GLN A 187 29.24 13.08 1.88
C GLN A 187 28.83 11.93 0.96
N ALA A 188 27.57 11.49 1.03
CA ALA A 188 27.03 10.45 0.16
C ALA A 188 27.04 10.87 -1.32
N ALA A 189 26.66 12.13 -1.60
CA ALA A 189 26.66 12.71 -2.95
C ALA A 189 28.07 12.70 -3.57
N ARG A 190 29.12 12.99 -2.79
CA ARG A 190 30.52 12.91 -3.25
C ARG A 190 30.90 11.52 -3.75
N GLY A 191 30.46 10.46 -3.07
CA GLY A 191 30.71 9.07 -3.51
C GLY A 191 30.12 8.78 -4.91
N MET A 192 28.94 9.35 -5.17
CA MET A 192 28.25 9.26 -6.46
C MET A 192 28.72 10.31 -7.49
N ARG A 193 29.75 11.10 -7.17
CA ARG A 193 30.20 12.28 -7.95
C ARG A 193 29.07 13.26 -8.30
N PHE A 194 28.09 13.37 -7.41
CA PHE A 194 27.05 14.37 -7.49
C PHE A 194 27.54 15.65 -6.78
N GLU A 195 27.80 16.69 -7.57
CA GLU A 195 28.27 17.97 -7.05
C GLU A 195 27.10 18.76 -6.44
N ILE A 196 27.07 18.82 -5.11
CA ILE A 196 26.12 19.63 -4.32
C ILE A 196 26.88 20.76 -3.65
N SER A 197 26.50 22.00 -3.97
CA SER A 197 26.97 23.21 -3.28
C SER A 197 26.23 23.41 -1.95
N ASN A 198 26.76 24.26 -1.07
CA ASN A 198 26.09 24.60 0.18
C ASN A 198 24.72 25.26 -0.09
N CYS A 199 23.66 24.80 0.59
CA CYS A 199 22.33 25.39 0.50
C CYS A 199 22.18 26.65 1.35
N GLU A 200 21.18 27.47 1.03
CA GLU A 200 20.66 28.48 1.94
C GLU A 200 19.65 27.84 2.90
N ILE A 201 19.97 27.85 4.20
CA ILE A 201 19.10 27.31 5.26
C ILE A 201 18.11 28.40 5.68
N VAL A 202 16.82 28.11 5.55
CA VAL A 202 15.73 28.99 5.95
C VAL A 202 14.99 28.37 7.12
N THR A 203 15.10 28.98 8.29
CA THR A 203 14.45 28.47 9.48
C THR A 203 13.02 28.99 9.61
N ILE A 204 12.12 28.14 10.10
CA ILE A 204 10.71 28.49 10.34
C ILE A 204 10.34 28.32 11.81
N PRO A 205 9.45 29.18 12.35
CA PRO A 205 9.08 29.15 13.76
C PRO A 205 8.24 27.93 14.14
N ASP A 206 7.38 27.48 13.22
CA ASP A 206 6.47 26.35 13.42
C ASP A 206 6.44 25.44 12.19
N ASP A 207 5.87 24.24 12.37
CA ASP A 207 5.74 23.22 11.34
C ASP A 207 4.31 23.23 10.74
N ASN A 208 3.67 24.40 10.68
CA ASN A 208 2.32 24.55 10.14
C ASN A 208 2.34 24.70 8.61
N PRO A 209 1.37 24.11 7.87
CA PRO A 209 1.32 24.21 6.41
C PRO A 209 1.37 25.66 5.88
N GLY A 210 0.65 26.58 6.53
CA GLY A 210 0.62 28.00 6.13
C GLY A 210 1.97 28.71 6.28
N THR A 211 2.81 28.28 7.22
CA THR A 211 4.16 28.84 7.39
C THR A 211 5.09 28.35 6.28
N TYR A 212 5.03 27.05 5.91
CA TYR A 212 5.77 26.55 4.74
C TYR A 212 5.39 27.31 3.47
N VAL A 213 4.09 27.48 3.20
CA VAL A 213 3.63 28.16 1.98
C VAL A 213 4.13 29.61 1.92
N ARG A 214 4.03 30.36 3.04
CA ARG A 214 4.55 31.74 3.12
C ARG A 214 6.05 31.83 2.90
N THR A 215 6.81 30.92 3.51
CA THR A 215 8.27 30.86 3.33
C THR A 215 8.64 30.48 1.90
N LEU A 216 7.92 29.52 1.30
CA LEU A 216 8.09 29.13 -0.09
C LEU A 216 7.85 30.33 -1.01
N ASP A 217 6.79 31.12 -0.82
CA ASP A 217 6.53 32.33 -1.64
C ASP A 217 7.72 33.29 -1.71
N ASN A 218 8.47 33.45 -0.61
CA ASN A 218 9.67 34.28 -0.59
C ASN A 218 10.85 33.64 -1.34
N ILE A 219 11.00 32.32 -1.28
CA ILE A 219 12.11 31.57 -1.90
C ILE A 219 11.89 31.36 -3.39
N LEU A 220 10.64 31.13 -3.82
CA LEU A 220 10.30 30.82 -5.21
C LEU A 220 10.74 31.94 -6.18
N ASN A 221 10.80 33.20 -5.72
CA ASN A 221 11.26 34.34 -6.52
C ASN A 221 12.79 34.36 -6.76
N LYS A 222 13.56 33.54 -6.02
CA LYS A 222 15.02 33.47 -6.14
C LYS A 222 15.51 32.42 -7.16
N ASP A 223 14.60 31.85 -7.96
CA ASP A 223 14.87 30.81 -8.98
C ASP A 223 15.72 29.62 -8.46
N PRO A 224 15.17 28.86 -7.48
CA PRO A 224 15.85 27.68 -6.92
C PRO A 224 15.78 26.47 -7.87
N GLN A 225 16.87 25.71 -7.94
CA GLN A 225 16.92 24.41 -8.61
C GLN A 225 16.19 23.33 -7.82
N LEU A 226 16.18 23.41 -6.49
CA LEU A 226 15.52 22.47 -5.58
C LEU A 226 15.23 23.13 -4.23
N ILE A 227 14.13 22.76 -3.58
CA ILE A 227 13.84 23.16 -2.20
C ILE A 227 13.56 21.92 -1.36
N MET A 228 14.41 21.63 -0.38
CA MET A 228 14.21 20.55 0.57
C MET A 228 13.43 21.06 1.79
N CYS A 229 12.31 20.42 2.12
CA CYS A 229 11.49 20.76 3.27
C CYS A 229 11.59 19.68 4.36
N VAL A 230 12.19 20.00 5.50
CA VAL A 230 12.23 19.09 6.66
C VAL A 230 10.89 19.17 7.38
N VAL A 231 10.20 18.04 7.52
CA VAL A 231 8.90 17.94 8.22
C VAL A 231 9.03 17.04 9.44
N THR A 232 8.28 17.32 10.50
CA THR A 232 8.50 16.60 11.77
C THR A 232 7.65 15.36 11.97
N ASN A 233 6.68 15.14 11.09
CA ASN A 233 5.81 13.96 11.08
C ASN A 233 5.22 13.76 9.67
N ASN A 234 4.64 12.58 9.44
CA ASN A 234 4.01 12.21 8.18
C ASN A 234 2.56 12.72 8.08
N LYS A 235 2.34 14.01 8.34
CA LYS A 235 1.02 14.63 8.20
C LYS A 235 0.75 15.00 6.73
N ALA A 236 -0.32 14.43 6.18
CA ALA A 236 -0.64 14.55 4.75
C ALA A 236 -1.01 15.98 4.32
N ASP A 237 -1.70 16.74 5.17
CA ASP A 237 -2.11 18.13 4.91
C ASP A 237 -0.93 19.04 4.55
N ARG A 238 0.16 18.94 5.31
CA ARG A 238 1.40 19.69 5.08
C ARG A 238 2.08 19.29 3.78
N TYR A 239 2.23 17.99 3.55
CA TYR A 239 2.84 17.47 2.33
C TYR A 239 2.07 17.94 1.09
N THR A 240 0.73 17.85 1.13
CA THR A 240 -0.14 18.31 0.04
C THR A 240 0.00 19.82 -0.17
N ALA A 241 0.06 20.63 0.90
CA ALA A 241 0.22 22.09 0.76
C ALA A 241 1.55 22.47 0.10
N ILE A 242 2.66 21.86 0.52
CA ILE A 242 4.00 22.07 -0.08
C ILE A 242 3.99 21.67 -1.56
N LYS A 243 3.51 20.46 -1.86
CA LYS A 243 3.49 19.94 -3.24
C LYS A 243 2.56 20.72 -4.16
N LYS A 244 1.39 21.14 -3.67
CA LYS A 244 0.48 21.99 -4.44
C LYS A 244 1.17 23.30 -4.81
N LYS A 245 1.83 23.95 -3.86
CA LYS A 245 2.51 25.22 -4.09
C LYS A 245 3.66 25.10 -5.09
N CYS A 246 4.50 24.08 -4.95
CA CYS A 246 5.73 23.96 -5.74
C CYS A 246 5.59 23.24 -7.08
N CYS A 247 4.54 22.42 -7.25
CA CYS A 247 4.32 21.66 -8.48
C CYS A 247 3.12 22.15 -9.31
N VAL A 248 2.12 22.80 -8.70
CA VAL A 248 0.94 23.32 -9.42
C VAL A 248 1.09 24.82 -9.67
N ASP A 249 1.38 25.61 -8.63
CA ASP A 249 1.46 27.07 -8.77
C ASP A 249 2.79 27.52 -9.40
N ARG A 250 3.84 26.71 -9.25
CA ARG A 250 5.18 26.89 -9.81
C ARG A 250 5.73 25.54 -10.28
N ALA A 251 6.84 25.53 -11.01
CA ALA A 251 7.49 24.32 -11.53
C ALA A 251 8.85 24.10 -10.86
N ILE A 252 8.86 23.92 -9.53
CA ILE A 252 10.08 23.77 -8.74
C ILE A 252 10.07 22.42 -8.00
N PRO A 253 11.13 21.60 -8.13
CA PRO A 253 11.18 20.30 -7.46
C PRO A 253 11.42 20.47 -5.96
N THR A 254 10.67 19.68 -5.17
CA THR A 254 10.69 19.67 -3.69
C THR A 254 10.58 18.28 -3.12
#